data_AF-A0AAD8YMB3-F1
#
_entry.id   AF-A0AAD8YMB3-F1
#
_cell.length_a   1.000
_cell.length_b   1.000
_cell.length_c   1.000
_cell.angle_alpha   90.00
_cell.angle_beta   90.00
_cell.angle_gamma   90.00
#
_symmetry.space_group_name_H-M   'P 1'
#
loop_
_entity.id
_entity.type
_entity.pdbx_description
1 polymer ?
#
loop_
_entity_poly.entity_id
_entity_poly.type
_entity_poly.pdbx_seq_one_letter_code
_entity_poly.pdbx_strand_id
1 'polypeptide(L)'
;MLLATGVRGAMKGRPMASLLGQSLPCRNTVNGGAVKPAKILLCTHHYSTIPMHKFQSSYSMPSQTQIQSMRASSSFSALPPDEEQAEKERVASLTQYQKEMELRQLDSELARLQTLRGINTGELYTLRGKFKMLSRDYGMGFLAWYWSVWFATAGLSYVAIEVGGVDPFMVAAKVESFLGWEADAIAGKLDPTLGQIGLVIAVNECLEPLRLPFVVMTTKPVVNFFTKRS
;
A
#
# COMPACT_ATOMS: atom_id res chain seq x y z
N MET A 1 48.53 -31.46 19.24
CA MET A 1 47.13 -31.34 19.71
C MET A 1 46.38 -30.60 18.61
N LEU A 2 45.79 -31.23 17.58
CA LEU A 2 44.73 -32.24 17.56
C LEU A 2 43.46 -31.75 18.27
N LEU A 3 42.53 -31.15 17.52
CA LEU A 3 41.17 -31.70 17.32
C LEU A 3 40.37 -30.84 16.33
N ALA A 4 40.11 -31.45 15.16
CA ALA A 4 39.10 -31.04 14.21
C ALA A 4 37.83 -31.86 14.47
N THR A 5 36.68 -31.19 14.50
CA THR A 5 35.34 -31.75 14.30
C THR A 5 34.50 -30.61 13.66
N GLY A 6 33.80 -30.72 12.54
CA GLY A 6 33.37 -31.90 11.79
C GLY A 6 31.85 -32.08 11.93
N VAL A 7 31.04 -31.21 11.32
CA VAL A 7 29.60 -31.48 11.09
C VAL A 7 29.21 -30.98 9.69
N ARG A 8 29.14 -31.91 8.73
CA ARG A 8 28.51 -31.75 7.42
C ARG A 8 27.05 -32.20 7.54
N GLY A 9 26.12 -31.25 7.47
CA GLY A 9 24.69 -31.53 7.31
C GLY A 9 24.35 -31.69 5.83
N ALA A 10 23.99 -32.91 5.42
CA ALA A 10 23.49 -33.24 4.10
C ALA A 10 22.03 -32.77 3.96
N MET A 11 21.78 -31.73 3.16
CA MET A 11 20.43 -31.37 2.73
C MET A 11 20.15 -31.98 1.35
N LYS A 12 19.13 -32.83 1.39
CA LYS A 12 18.61 -33.71 0.35
C LYS A 12 17.91 -32.86 -0.72
N GLY A 13 18.55 -32.71 -1.89
CA GLY A 13 17.96 -32.05 -3.05
C GLY A 13 16.75 -32.82 -3.57
N ARG A 14 15.59 -32.16 -3.61
CA ARG A 14 14.44 -32.61 -4.41
C ARG A 14 14.56 -32.01 -5.82
N PRO A 15 14.26 -32.77 -6.88
CA PRO A 15 14.20 -32.23 -8.23
C PRO A 15 12.98 -31.32 -8.37
N MET A 16 13.22 -30.04 -8.69
CA MET A 16 12.18 -29.13 -9.19
C MET A 16 11.81 -29.59 -10.60
N ALA A 17 10.61 -30.17 -10.71
CA ALA A 17 9.99 -30.47 -11.99
C ALA A 17 9.71 -29.16 -12.73
N SER A 18 10.34 -29.03 -13.89
CA SER A 18 10.05 -28.04 -14.92
C SER A 18 8.62 -28.24 -15.41
N LEU A 19 7.74 -27.27 -15.12
CA LEU A 19 6.47 -27.12 -15.82
C LEU A 19 6.58 -25.94 -16.78
N LEU A 20 6.99 -26.28 -18.00
CA LEU A 20 6.73 -25.55 -19.23
C LEU A 20 5.21 -25.28 -19.33
N GLY A 21 4.80 -24.07 -18.95
CA GLY A 21 3.48 -23.51 -19.21
C GLY A 21 3.52 -22.66 -20.47
N GLN A 22 2.80 -23.11 -21.49
CA GLN A 22 2.85 -22.64 -22.87
C GLN A 22 2.35 -21.20 -23.06
N SER A 23 3.02 -20.47 -23.95
CA SER A 23 2.56 -19.21 -24.51
C SER A 23 1.33 -19.43 -25.40
N LEU A 24 0.21 -18.78 -25.09
CA LEU A 24 -0.92 -18.66 -26.00
C LEU A 24 -0.75 -17.43 -26.90
N PRO A 25 -0.81 -17.56 -28.23
CA PRO A 25 -0.84 -16.43 -29.15
C PRO A 25 -2.29 -16.03 -29.46
N CYS A 26 -2.73 -14.86 -28.96
CA CYS A 26 -3.96 -14.25 -29.45
C CYS A 26 -3.64 -13.39 -30.68
N ARG A 27 -3.63 -14.04 -31.84
CA ARG A 27 -3.60 -13.44 -33.18
C ARG A 27 -5.04 -13.13 -33.61
N ASN A 28 -5.54 -11.92 -33.34
CA ASN A 28 -6.75 -11.43 -33.99
C ASN A 28 -6.36 -10.55 -35.17
N THR A 29 -6.37 -11.20 -36.33
CA THR A 29 -6.38 -10.58 -37.65
C THR A 29 -7.79 -10.03 -37.88
N VAL A 30 -7.97 -8.71 -37.92
CA VAL A 30 -9.17 -8.10 -38.49
C VAL A 30 -8.73 -7.27 -39.68
N ASN A 31 -8.94 -7.85 -40.86
CA ASN A 31 -9.00 -7.13 -42.12
C ASN A 31 -10.29 -6.32 -42.17
N GLY A 32 -10.19 -5.11 -42.73
CA GLY A 32 -11.28 -4.53 -43.51
C GLY A 32 -11.79 -3.18 -43.03
N GLY A 33 -11.72 -2.21 -43.95
CA GLY A 33 -12.77 -1.19 -44.05
C GLY A 33 -12.34 0.23 -43.75
N ALA A 34 -11.97 0.96 -44.80
CA ALA A 34 -11.96 2.41 -44.82
C ALA A 34 -13.33 2.96 -44.39
N VAL A 35 -13.38 3.75 -43.32
CA VAL A 35 -14.53 4.59 -42.96
C VAL A 35 -14.02 5.98 -42.52
N LYS A 36 -14.74 6.99 -43.00
CA LYS A 36 -14.48 8.43 -43.09
C LYS A 36 -14.17 9.13 -41.75
N PRO A 37 -13.54 10.33 -41.78
CA PRO A 37 -13.29 11.11 -40.57
C PRO A 37 -14.59 11.70 -40.02
N ALA A 38 -15.01 11.24 -38.85
CA ALA A 38 -16.16 11.78 -38.13
C ALA A 38 -15.68 12.67 -36.98
N LYS A 39 -15.89 13.97 -37.19
CA LYS A 39 -16.27 15.03 -36.23
C LYS A 39 -15.74 14.90 -34.79
N ILE A 40 -14.83 15.82 -34.48
CA ILE A 40 -14.50 16.32 -33.14
C ILE A 40 -15.82 16.69 -32.43
N LEU A 41 -16.20 15.90 -31.44
CA LEU A 41 -17.31 16.19 -30.54
C LEU A 41 -16.72 16.99 -29.36
N LEU A 42 -16.91 18.30 -29.39
CA LEU A 42 -16.72 19.17 -28.23
C LEU A 42 -17.66 18.70 -27.11
N CYS A 43 -17.13 18.08 -26.08
CA CYS A 43 -17.83 17.95 -24.80
C CYS A 43 -17.74 19.29 -24.07
N THR A 44 -18.80 20.08 -24.18
CA THR A 44 -19.10 21.21 -23.29
C THR A 44 -19.24 20.69 -21.86
N HIS A 45 -18.31 21.09 -20.99
CA HIS A 45 -18.41 20.93 -19.54
C HIS A 45 -19.60 21.73 -18.99
N HIS A 46 -20.70 21.05 -18.68
CA HIS A 46 -21.72 21.59 -17.77
C HIS A 46 -21.18 21.49 -16.34
N TYR A 47 -20.64 22.60 -15.82
CA TYR A 47 -20.44 22.78 -14.39
C TYR A 47 -21.83 22.90 -13.74
N SER A 48 -22.25 21.85 -13.04
CA SER A 48 -23.42 21.91 -12.17
C SER A 48 -23.00 22.58 -10.86
N THR A 49 -23.35 23.85 -10.72
CA THR A 49 -23.29 24.60 -9.46
C THR A 49 -24.25 23.97 -8.45
N ILE A 50 -23.71 23.23 -7.48
CA ILE A 50 -24.46 22.78 -6.31
C ILE A 50 -24.64 23.98 -5.37
N PRO A 51 -25.87 24.37 -5.01
CA PRO A 51 -26.11 25.47 -4.08
C PRO A 51 -25.71 25.06 -2.65
N MET A 52 -24.85 25.88 -2.04
CA MET A 52 -24.53 25.83 -0.61
C MET A 52 -25.76 26.22 0.20
N HIS A 53 -26.49 25.22 0.70
CA HIS A 53 -27.55 25.44 1.67
C HIS A 53 -26.94 25.83 3.02
N LYS A 54 -27.25 27.05 3.46
CA LYS A 54 -26.97 27.57 4.81
C LYS A 54 -27.54 26.63 5.86
N PHE A 55 -26.66 26.11 6.70
CA PHE A 55 -27.00 25.32 7.89
C PHE A 55 -27.55 26.26 8.96
N GLN A 56 -28.88 26.42 9.03
CA GLN A 56 -29.55 27.03 10.18
C GLN A 56 -29.80 25.96 11.23
N SER A 57 -29.00 26.04 12.30
CA SER A 57 -29.13 25.22 13.50
C SER A 57 -30.41 25.57 14.25
N SER A 58 -31.43 24.72 14.11
CA SER A 58 -32.65 24.75 14.92
C SER A 58 -32.72 23.44 15.69
N TYR A 59 -32.39 23.48 16.99
CA TYR A 59 -32.51 22.33 17.87
C TYR A 59 -33.98 22.14 18.26
N SER A 60 -34.70 21.31 17.51
CA SER A 60 -35.97 20.72 17.93
C SER A 60 -35.73 19.25 18.29
N MET A 61 -35.88 18.92 19.58
CA MET A 61 -35.81 17.55 20.10
C MET A 61 -36.93 16.70 19.47
N PRO A 62 -36.61 15.63 18.71
CA PRO A 62 -37.62 14.71 18.21
C PRO A 62 -38.07 13.75 19.31
N SER A 63 -39.39 13.59 19.37
CA SER A 63 -40.12 12.64 20.21
C SER A 63 -39.70 11.19 19.96
N GLN A 64 -39.79 10.39 21.03
CA GLN A 64 -39.22 9.05 21.23
C GLN A 64 -39.80 7.93 20.32
N THR A 65 -40.48 8.26 19.23
CA THR A 65 -41.19 7.28 18.37
C THR A 65 -40.53 7.08 16.99
N GLN A 66 -39.39 7.72 16.71
CA GLN A 66 -38.63 7.55 15.44
C GLN A 66 -37.31 6.76 15.54
N ILE A 67 -37.05 6.06 16.64
CA ILE A 67 -35.81 5.26 16.82
C ILE A 67 -35.91 3.84 16.19
N GLN A 68 -37.01 3.48 15.51
CA GLN A 68 -37.13 2.18 14.85
C GLN A 68 -36.77 2.16 13.35
N SER A 69 -36.57 3.31 12.70
CA SER A 69 -36.33 3.33 11.24
C SER A 69 -34.85 3.30 10.81
N MET A 70 -33.88 3.47 11.73
CA MET A 70 -32.45 3.46 11.38
C MET A 70 -31.73 2.11 11.63
N ARG A 71 -32.44 1.04 12.02
CA ARG A 71 -31.85 -0.31 12.13
C ARG A 71 -31.83 -1.11 10.81
N ALA A 72 -32.31 -0.55 9.70
CA ALA A 72 -32.35 -1.24 8.41
C ALA A 72 -31.02 -1.24 7.62
N SER A 73 -29.91 -0.77 8.21
CA SER A 73 -28.60 -0.79 7.53
C SER A 73 -27.78 -2.06 7.79
N SER A 74 -28.22 -2.97 8.67
CA SER A 74 -27.56 -4.27 8.90
C SER A 74 -28.16 -5.43 8.09
N SER A 75 -29.25 -5.19 7.35
CA SER A 75 -30.04 -6.26 6.70
C SER A 75 -29.59 -6.66 5.29
N PHE A 76 -28.50 -6.09 4.77
CA PHE A 76 -28.00 -6.43 3.42
C PHE A 76 -26.86 -7.47 3.41
N SER A 77 -26.47 -8.02 4.55
CA SER A 77 -25.27 -8.86 4.65
C SER A 77 -25.47 -10.26 5.22
N ALA A 78 -26.67 -10.62 5.69
CA ALA A 78 -26.95 -11.96 6.19
C ALA A 78 -27.83 -12.69 5.15
N LEU A 79 -27.29 -13.73 4.52
CA LEU A 79 -28.10 -14.69 3.79
C LEU A 79 -29.11 -15.31 4.78
N PRO A 80 -30.35 -15.57 4.35
CA PRO A 80 -31.30 -16.28 5.19
C PRO A 80 -30.76 -17.71 5.46
N PRO A 81 -31.06 -18.29 6.65
CA PRO A 81 -30.38 -19.49 7.14
C PRO A 81 -30.63 -20.75 6.29
N ASP A 82 -31.73 -20.78 5.56
CA ASP A 82 -32.07 -21.82 4.59
C ASP A 82 -31.18 -21.76 3.33
N GLU A 83 -30.91 -20.55 2.82
CA GLU A 83 -29.97 -20.36 1.69
C GLU A 83 -28.52 -20.67 2.11
N GLU A 84 -28.12 -20.30 3.33
CA GLU A 84 -26.79 -20.61 3.86
C GLU A 84 -26.55 -22.13 3.93
N GLN A 85 -27.52 -22.89 4.43
CA GLN A 85 -27.42 -24.34 4.54
C GLN A 85 -27.35 -25.02 3.16
N ALA A 86 -28.17 -24.57 2.20
CA ALA A 86 -28.14 -25.07 0.83
C ALA A 86 -26.80 -24.80 0.14
N GLU A 87 -26.22 -23.61 0.33
CA GLU A 87 -24.90 -23.27 -0.22
C GLU A 87 -23.79 -24.07 0.45
N LYS A 88 -23.89 -24.33 1.76
CA LYS A 88 -22.94 -25.18 2.48
C LYS A 88 -22.95 -26.62 1.96
N GLU A 89 -24.12 -27.17 1.64
CA GLU A 89 -24.25 -28.50 1.03
C GLU A 89 -23.72 -28.52 -0.41
N ARG A 90 -23.99 -27.48 -1.21
CA ARG A 90 -23.39 -27.29 -2.53
C ARG A 90 -21.87 -27.30 -2.43
N VAL A 91 -21.29 -26.44 -1.60
CA VAL A 91 -19.85 -26.35 -1.39
C VAL A 91 -19.30 -27.67 -0.84
N ALA A 92 -20.01 -28.37 0.04
CA ALA A 92 -19.59 -29.67 0.54
C ALA A 92 -19.44 -30.71 -0.58
N SER A 93 -20.29 -30.65 -1.60
CA SER A 93 -20.23 -31.55 -2.78
C SER A 93 -19.08 -31.25 -3.75
N LEU A 94 -18.49 -30.05 -3.69
CA LEU A 94 -17.38 -29.68 -4.55
C LEU A 94 -16.07 -30.36 -4.16
N THR A 95 -15.28 -30.72 -5.17
CA THR A 95 -13.90 -31.19 -4.99
C THR A 95 -13.02 -30.09 -4.41
N GLN A 96 -11.93 -30.47 -3.73
CA GLN A 96 -11.03 -29.50 -3.11
C GLN A 96 -10.38 -28.54 -4.13
N TYR A 97 -10.03 -29.04 -5.31
CA TYR A 97 -9.52 -28.20 -6.40
C TYR A 97 -10.55 -27.18 -6.88
N GLN A 98 -11.82 -27.57 -7.04
CA GLN A 98 -12.89 -26.65 -7.43
C GLN A 98 -13.12 -25.58 -6.36
N LYS A 99 -13.09 -25.96 -5.08
CA LYS A 99 -13.17 -25.00 -3.96
C LYS A 99 -12.07 -23.95 -4.04
N GLU A 100 -10.82 -24.38 -4.25
CA GLU A 100 -9.69 -23.46 -4.40
C GLU A 100 -9.83 -22.53 -5.61
N MET A 101 -10.37 -23.03 -6.72
CA MET A 101 -10.63 -22.23 -7.92
C MET A 101 -11.76 -21.22 -7.73
N GLU A 102 -12.90 -21.62 -7.13
CA GLU A 102 -13.99 -20.71 -6.78
C GLU A 102 -13.50 -19.62 -5.81
N LEU A 103 -12.71 -20.00 -4.79
CA LEU A 103 -12.16 -19.06 -3.81
C LEU A 103 -11.31 -17.98 -4.48
N ARG A 104 -10.42 -18.37 -5.41
CA ARG A 104 -9.59 -17.44 -6.18
C ARG A 104 -10.41 -16.51 -7.07
N GLN A 105 -11.49 -17.02 -7.66
CA GLN A 105 -12.39 -16.20 -8.47
C GLN A 105 -13.11 -15.16 -7.62
N LEU A 106 -13.66 -15.56 -6.48
CA LEU A 106 -14.31 -14.65 -5.53
C LEU A 106 -13.34 -13.58 -5.02
N ASP A 107 -12.11 -13.94 -4.70
CA ASP A 107 -11.06 -12.98 -4.31
C ASP A 107 -10.77 -11.97 -5.44
N SER A 108 -10.74 -12.42 -6.69
CA SER A 108 -10.53 -11.54 -7.85
C SER A 108 -11.71 -10.58 -8.09
N GLU A 109 -12.93 -11.00 -7.78
CA GLU A 109 -14.13 -10.19 -7.91
C GLU A 109 -14.25 -9.17 -6.77
N LEU A 110 -13.98 -9.58 -5.51
CA LEU A 110 -13.85 -8.67 -4.38
C LEU A 110 -12.80 -7.59 -4.65
N ALA A 111 -11.66 -7.99 -5.20
CA ALA A 111 -10.60 -7.11 -5.64
C ALA A 111 -11.09 -6.05 -6.66
N ARG A 112 -11.86 -6.49 -7.66
CA ARG A 112 -12.44 -5.63 -8.68
C ARG A 112 -13.47 -4.66 -8.10
N LEU A 113 -14.37 -5.14 -7.24
CA LEU A 113 -15.41 -4.35 -6.61
C LEU A 113 -14.83 -3.28 -5.67
N GLN A 114 -13.79 -3.60 -4.91
CA GLN A 114 -13.08 -2.63 -4.07
C GLN A 114 -12.46 -1.50 -4.91
N THR A 115 -11.91 -1.84 -6.08
CA THR A 115 -11.35 -0.86 -7.02
C THR A 115 -12.44 0.06 -7.57
N LEU A 116 -13.58 -0.49 -8.00
CA LEU A 116 -14.74 0.27 -8.48
C LEU A 116 -15.29 1.21 -7.41
N ARG A 117 -15.39 0.74 -6.16
CA ARG A 117 -15.79 1.56 -5.03
C ARG A 117 -14.84 2.73 -4.83
N GLY A 118 -13.53 2.48 -4.87
CA GLY A 118 -12.52 3.54 -4.72
C GLY A 118 -12.55 4.58 -5.85
N ILE A 119 -12.91 4.18 -7.07
CA ILE A 119 -13.14 5.09 -8.19
C ILE A 119 -14.38 5.95 -7.92
N ASN A 120 -15.49 5.33 -7.52
CA ASN A 120 -16.76 6.02 -7.31
C ASN A 120 -16.71 6.99 -6.12
N THR A 121 -16.02 6.64 -5.03
CA THR A 121 -15.83 7.53 -3.88
C THR A 121 -14.78 8.63 -4.11
N GLY A 122 -14.04 8.60 -5.23
CA GLY A 122 -12.94 9.51 -5.51
C GLY A 122 -11.71 9.31 -4.61
N GLU A 123 -11.74 8.35 -3.69
CA GLU A 123 -10.63 8.04 -2.77
C GLU A 123 -9.38 7.61 -3.56
N LEU A 124 -9.55 7.02 -4.75
CA LEU A 124 -8.45 6.60 -5.63
C LEU A 124 -7.54 7.74 -6.09
N TYR A 125 -8.02 8.98 -6.10
CA TYR A 125 -7.22 10.13 -6.52
C TYR A 125 -6.37 10.70 -5.38
N THR A 126 -6.70 10.37 -4.14
CA THR A 126 -5.91 10.74 -2.96
C THR A 126 -4.63 9.92 -2.89
N LEU A 127 -3.58 10.48 -2.30
CA LEU A 127 -2.33 9.75 -2.06
C LEU A 127 -2.55 8.48 -1.22
N ARG A 128 -3.48 8.56 -0.26
CA ARG A 128 -3.85 7.44 0.61
C ARG A 128 -4.51 6.29 -0.17
N GLY A 129 -5.45 6.60 -1.06
CA GLY A 129 -6.09 5.61 -1.92
C GLY A 129 -5.12 5.00 -2.92
N LYS A 130 -4.25 5.82 -3.54
CA LYS A 130 -3.18 5.33 -4.43
C LYS A 130 -2.24 4.37 -3.72
N PHE A 131 -1.78 4.73 -2.51
CA PHE A 131 -0.92 3.88 -1.69
C PHE A 131 -1.58 2.54 -1.38
N LYS A 132 -2.84 2.55 -0.93
CA LYS A 132 -3.59 1.34 -0.59
C LYS A 132 -3.77 0.40 -1.78
N MET A 133 -4.04 0.96 -2.97
CA MET A 133 -4.13 0.18 -4.20
C MET A 133 -2.77 -0.39 -4.59
N LEU A 134 -1.70 0.41 -4.50
CA LEU A 134 -0.34 0.02 -4.87
C LEU A 134 0.23 -1.07 -3.97
N SER A 135 0.01 -0.98 -2.67
CA SER A 135 0.44 -1.99 -1.71
C SER A 135 -0.31 -3.32 -1.91
N ARG A 136 -1.56 -3.27 -2.36
CA ARG A 136 -2.34 -4.46 -2.68
C ARG A 136 -1.90 -5.10 -4.00
N ASP A 137 -1.70 -4.30 -5.04
CA ASP A 137 -1.40 -4.80 -6.40
C ASP A 137 0.05 -5.29 -6.52
N TYR A 138 0.99 -4.65 -5.82
CA TYR A 138 2.42 -4.98 -5.91
C TYR A 138 3.00 -5.61 -4.65
N GLY A 139 2.30 -5.58 -3.51
CA GLY A 139 2.63 -6.28 -2.26
C GLY A 139 4.13 -6.28 -1.92
N MET A 140 4.78 -7.40 -2.23
CA MET A 140 6.19 -7.66 -1.97
C MET A 140 7.14 -6.71 -2.72
N GLY A 141 6.84 -6.41 -3.99
CA GLY A 141 7.69 -5.53 -4.81
C GLY A 141 7.66 -4.08 -4.32
N PHE A 142 6.50 -3.63 -3.85
CA PHE A 142 6.36 -2.33 -3.20
C PHE A 142 7.19 -2.26 -1.91
N LEU A 143 7.09 -3.28 -1.06
CA LEU A 143 7.82 -3.33 0.21
C LEU A 143 9.35 -3.34 0.00
N ALA A 144 9.84 -4.14 -0.94
CA ALA A 144 11.26 -4.17 -1.29
C ALA A 144 11.77 -2.81 -1.79
N TRP A 145 10.99 -2.12 -2.62
CA TRP A 145 11.33 -0.77 -3.08
C TRP A 145 11.32 0.25 -1.94
N TYR A 146 10.30 0.19 -1.07
CA TYR A 146 10.20 1.06 0.09
C TYR A 146 11.41 0.94 1.01
N TRP A 147 11.84 -0.29 1.33
CA TRP A 147 13.05 -0.55 2.11
C TRP A 147 14.31 -0.04 1.42
N SER A 148 14.42 -0.22 0.11
CA SER A 148 15.56 0.28 -0.67
C SER A 148 15.68 1.80 -0.58
N VAL A 149 14.56 2.51 -0.72
CA VAL A 149 14.51 3.97 -0.57
C VAL A 149 14.84 4.37 0.87
N TRP A 150 14.34 3.65 1.87
CA TRP A 150 14.65 3.91 3.27
C TRP A 150 16.15 3.78 3.57
N PHE A 151 16.79 2.71 3.11
CA PHE A 151 18.24 2.52 3.27
C PHE A 151 19.04 3.54 2.48
N ALA A 152 18.59 3.91 1.28
CA ALA A 152 19.21 4.95 0.49
C ALA A 152 19.15 6.32 1.19
N THR A 153 18.01 6.69 1.78
CA THR A 153 17.90 7.95 2.54
C THR A 153 18.73 7.93 3.81
N ALA A 154 18.77 6.80 4.53
CA ALA A 154 19.60 6.65 5.72
C ALA A 154 21.10 6.76 5.37
N GLY A 155 21.55 6.06 4.33
CA GLY A 155 22.94 6.11 3.86
C GLY A 155 23.32 7.49 3.32
N LEU A 156 22.44 8.15 2.57
CA LEU A 156 22.67 9.52 2.10
C LEU A 156 22.76 10.50 3.27
N SER A 157 21.92 10.34 4.30
CA SER A 157 21.95 11.18 5.50
C SER A 157 23.25 10.99 6.29
N TYR A 158 23.73 9.75 6.39
CA TYR A 158 25.02 9.43 7.00
C TYR A 158 26.17 10.13 6.28
N VAL A 159 26.27 9.97 4.97
CA VAL A 159 27.31 10.62 4.15
C VAL A 159 27.20 12.14 4.22
N ALA A 160 25.98 12.69 4.20
CA ALA A 160 25.76 14.12 4.31
C ALA A 160 26.23 14.70 5.66
N ILE A 161 26.06 13.94 6.75
CA ILE A 161 26.54 14.34 8.08
C ILE A 161 28.06 14.26 8.16
N GLU A 162 28.67 13.19 7.64
CA GLU A 162 30.13 13.04 7.59
C GLU A 162 30.80 14.14 6.74
N VAL A 163 30.29 14.39 5.54
CA VAL A 163 30.84 15.41 4.62
C VAL A 163 30.50 16.82 5.08
N GLY A 164 29.32 17.02 5.66
CA GLY A 164 28.86 18.31 6.18
C GLY A 164 29.54 18.72 7.49
N GLY A 165 30.31 17.83 8.12
CA GLY A 165 30.98 18.10 9.38
C GLY A 165 30.01 18.43 10.52
N VAL A 166 28.79 17.89 10.47
CA VAL A 166 27.76 18.18 11.48
C VAL A 166 28.10 17.41 12.75
N ASP A 167 28.56 18.13 13.77
CA ASP A 167 28.88 17.55 15.08
C ASP A 167 27.57 17.26 15.86
N PRO A 168 27.27 15.99 16.22
CA PRO A 168 26.09 15.65 17.01
C PRO A 168 26.05 16.35 18.37
N PHE A 169 27.20 16.68 18.97
CA PHE A 169 27.26 17.39 20.25
C PHE A 169 26.71 18.82 20.13
N MET A 170 27.10 19.52 19.06
CA MET A 170 26.58 20.85 18.73
C MET A 170 25.07 20.87 18.49
N VAL A 171 24.54 19.83 17.84
CA VAL A 171 23.10 19.69 17.62
C VAL A 171 22.37 19.41 18.94
N ALA A 172 22.89 18.50 19.77
CA ALA A 172 22.32 18.19 21.08
C ALA A 172 22.29 19.42 21.99
N ALA A 173 23.38 20.18 22.08
CA ALA A 173 23.46 21.40 22.88
C ALA A 173 22.46 22.48 22.42
N LYS A 174 22.24 22.63 21.09
CA LYS A 174 21.20 23.54 20.59
C LYS A 174 19.80 23.06 20.96
N VAL A 175 19.53 21.77 20.88
CA VAL A 175 18.23 21.19 21.24
C VAL A 175 17.95 21.36 22.74
N GLU A 176 18.93 21.12 23.60
CA GLU A 176 18.84 21.40 25.04
C GLU A 176 18.53 22.87 25.32
N SER A 177 19.23 23.78 24.62
CA SER A 177 18.97 25.23 24.72
C SER A 177 17.56 25.61 24.26
N PHE A 178 17.00 24.96 23.24
CA PHE A 178 15.63 25.20 22.80
C PHE A 178 14.58 24.66 23.78
N LEU A 179 14.87 23.55 24.46
CA LEU A 179 13.97 22.91 25.42
C LEU A 179 14.09 23.50 26.84
N GLY A 180 15.09 24.35 27.09
CA GLY A 180 15.35 24.95 28.39
C GLY A 180 15.84 23.94 29.44
N TRP A 181 16.45 22.84 29.00
CA TRP A 181 17.07 21.87 29.90
C TRP A 181 18.42 22.40 30.42
N GLU A 182 18.84 21.94 31.59
CA GLU A 182 20.17 22.28 32.09
C GLU A 182 21.24 21.78 31.10
N ALA A 183 22.20 22.64 30.80
CA ALA A 183 23.32 22.30 29.92
C ALA A 183 24.05 21.07 30.47
N ASP A 184 24.38 20.12 29.61
CA ASP A 184 25.06 18.84 29.91
C ASP A 184 24.19 17.72 30.52
N ALA A 185 22.86 17.89 30.59
CA ALA A 185 21.99 16.80 31.04
C ALA A 185 22.07 15.57 30.11
N ILE A 186 22.19 15.77 28.80
CA ILE A 186 22.28 14.72 27.77
C ILE A 186 23.61 14.82 27.02
N ALA A 187 24.06 16.03 26.68
CA ALA A 187 25.30 16.25 25.94
C ALA A 187 26.53 15.66 26.66
N GLY A 188 26.64 15.82 27.98
CA GLY A 188 27.78 15.35 28.78
C GLY A 188 27.90 13.82 28.91
N LYS A 189 26.87 13.06 28.54
CA LYS A 189 26.86 11.58 28.58
C LYS A 189 26.75 10.93 27.21
N LEU A 190 26.66 11.72 26.14
CA LEU A 190 26.47 11.20 24.80
C LEU A 190 27.80 10.77 24.20
N ASP A 191 27.95 9.48 23.94
CA ASP A 191 29.07 8.98 23.13
C ASP A 191 28.93 9.56 21.71
N PRO A 192 29.97 10.22 21.15
CA PRO A 192 29.93 10.80 19.81
C PRO A 192 29.50 9.79 18.74
N THR A 193 29.85 8.51 18.89
CA THR A 193 29.48 7.47 17.92
C THR A 193 27.98 7.18 17.94
N LEU A 194 27.39 7.10 19.14
CA LEU A 194 25.95 6.92 19.29
C LEU A 194 25.17 8.18 18.90
N GLY A 195 25.74 9.35 19.16
CA GLY A 195 25.18 10.65 18.74
C GLY A 195 25.07 10.76 17.22
N GLN A 196 26.09 10.34 16.48
CA GLN A 196 26.05 10.33 15.01
C GLN A 196 24.95 9.40 14.48
N ILE A 197 24.87 8.16 14.97
CA ILE A 197 23.84 7.21 14.54
C ILE A 197 22.44 7.74 14.88
N GLY A 198 22.26 8.28 16.10
CA GLY A 198 21.01 8.89 16.53
C GLY A 198 20.59 10.08 15.66
N LEU A 199 21.54 10.94 15.28
CA LEU A 199 21.28 12.08 14.40
C LEU A 199 20.87 11.62 12.99
N VAL A 200 21.54 10.60 12.44
CA VAL A 200 21.19 10.01 11.14
C VAL A 200 19.76 9.45 11.17
N ILE A 201 19.41 8.72 12.22
CA ILE A 201 18.05 8.19 12.39
C ILE A 201 17.05 9.35 12.49
N ALA A 202 17.31 10.36 13.31
CA ALA A 202 16.42 11.51 13.48
C ALA A 202 16.17 12.25 12.15
N VAL A 203 17.23 12.54 11.39
CA VAL A 203 17.12 13.15 10.05
C VAL A 203 16.35 12.23 9.11
N ASN A 204 16.58 10.92 9.16
CA ASN A 204 15.87 9.95 8.34
C ASN A 204 14.38 9.85 8.69
N GLU A 205 13.99 10.02 9.96
CA GLU A 205 12.58 10.13 10.38
C GLU A 205 11.96 11.47 9.92
N CYS A 206 12.70 12.58 9.95
CA CYS A 206 12.22 13.86 9.41
C CYS A 206 11.92 13.80 7.91
N LEU A 207 12.55 12.88 7.18
CA LEU A 207 12.28 12.63 5.76
C LEU A 207 11.09 11.69 5.52
N GLU A 208 10.53 11.06 6.56
CA GLU A 208 9.40 10.14 6.45
C GLU A 208 8.17 10.75 5.74
N PRO A 209 7.73 11.99 6.04
CA PRO A 209 6.58 12.61 5.37
C PRO A 209 6.79 12.80 3.86
N LEU A 210 8.04 12.96 3.42
CA LEU A 210 8.41 13.09 2.01
C LEU A 210 8.65 11.74 1.33
N ARG A 211 9.02 10.71 2.10
CA ARG A 211 9.33 9.37 1.59
C ARG A 211 8.11 8.70 0.98
N LEU A 212 6.97 8.72 1.67
CA LEU A 212 5.74 8.09 1.20
C LEU A 212 5.27 8.60 -0.18
N PRO A 213 5.12 9.91 -0.43
CA PRO A 213 4.72 10.38 -1.75
C PRO A 213 5.76 10.07 -2.83
N PHE A 214 7.06 10.13 -2.52
CA PHE A 214 8.12 9.78 -3.45
C PHE A 214 8.04 8.30 -3.86
N VAL A 215 7.91 7.39 -2.89
CA VAL A 215 7.78 5.95 -3.16
C VAL A 215 6.52 5.69 -3.99
N VAL A 216 5.37 6.25 -3.62
CA VAL A 216 4.11 6.05 -4.37
C VAL A 216 4.21 6.49 -5.83
N MET A 217 4.92 7.59 -6.11
CA MET A 217 5.13 8.05 -7.49
C MET A 217 6.12 7.18 -8.27
N THR A 218 7.14 6.63 -7.60
CA THR A 218 8.24 5.89 -8.24
C THR A 218 8.04 4.38 -8.30
N THR A 219 7.18 3.79 -7.48
CA THR A 219 6.96 2.33 -7.46
C THR A 219 6.46 1.81 -8.82
N LYS A 220 5.52 2.49 -9.49
CA LYS A 220 4.96 2.00 -10.76
C LYS A 220 6.02 1.74 -11.85
N PRO A 221 6.87 2.72 -12.22
CA PRO A 221 7.91 2.46 -13.21
C PRO A 221 8.94 1.44 -12.72
N VAL A 222 9.30 1.47 -11.45
CA VAL A 222 10.35 0.60 -10.88
C VAL A 222 9.89 -0.85 -10.84
N VAL A 223 8.70 -1.14 -10.30
CA VAL A 223 8.22 -2.52 -10.22
C VAL A 223 7.94 -3.09 -11.61
N ASN A 224 7.39 -2.29 -12.54
CA ASN A 224 7.23 -2.71 -13.92
C ASN A 224 8.57 -3.05 -14.60
N PHE A 225 9.66 -2.35 -14.23
CA PHE A 225 11.00 -2.66 -14.72
C PHE A 225 11.53 -3.99 -14.18
N PHE A 226 11.32 -4.26 -12.88
CA PHE A 226 11.69 -5.54 -12.27
C PHE A 226 10.88 -6.72 -12.81
N THR A 227 9.56 -6.57 -12.98
CA THR A 227 8.69 -7.62 -13.49
C THR A 227 8.97 -7.96 -14.96
N LYS A 228 9.36 -7.00 -15.80
CA LYS A 228 9.70 -7.27 -17.21
C LYS A 228 11.03 -8.01 -17.41
N ARG A 229 11.88 -8.06 -16.39
CA ARG A 229 13.20 -8.70 -16.45
C ARG A 229 13.21 -10.12 -15.90
N SER A 230 12.16 -10.52 -15.19
CA SER A 230 11.97 -11.88 -14.67
C SER A 230 11.12 -12.71 -15.61
#